data_AF-A0A970HE07-F1
#
_entry.id   AF-A0A970HE07-F1
#
_cell.length_a   1.000
_cell.length_b   1.000
_cell.length_c   1.000
_cell.angle_alpha   90.00
_cell.angle_beta   90.00
_cell.angle_gamma   90.00
#
_symmetry.space_group_name_H-M   'P 1'
#
loop_
_entity.id
_entity.type
_entity.pdbx_description
1 polymer ?
#
loop_
_entity_poly.entity_id
_entity_poly.type
_entity_poly.pdbx_seq_one_letter_code
_entity_poly.pdbx_strand_id
1 'polypeptide(L)'
;MKRKVYLGDFNNHKKRQLIDFSLEKLREGKGDEFYYILPNGELIRHYRRFFIDELEYSFHINLFTFDDIVKHILEDDFTPIIDNPTKNLILRGVCERLIEEGRLVYYKDFTQMPG
;
A
#
# COMPACT_ATOMS: atom_id res chain seq x y z
N MET A 1 4.34 10.76 -24.01
CA MET A 1 3.82 11.62 -22.91
C MET A 1 4.99 12.08 -22.05
N LYS A 2 5.10 13.36 -21.67
CA LYS A 2 6.17 13.83 -20.77
C LYS A 2 5.79 13.58 -19.31
N ARG A 3 6.67 12.94 -18.54
CA ARG A 3 6.53 12.74 -17.09
C ARG A 3 6.49 14.11 -16.40
N LYS A 4 5.44 14.38 -15.63
CA LYS A 4 5.38 15.56 -14.73
C LYS A 4 5.75 15.10 -13.33
N VAL A 5 6.66 15.83 -12.68
CA VAL A 5 7.07 15.58 -11.29
C VAL A 5 6.71 16.82 -10.49
N TYR A 6 6.02 16.62 -9.37
CA TYR A 6 5.67 17.68 -8.43
C TYR A 6 6.60 17.56 -7.22
N LEU A 7 7.40 18.59 -6.96
CA LEU A 7 8.28 18.72 -5.80
C LEU A 7 8.00 20.07 -5.13
N GLY A 8 8.07 20.13 -3.81
CA GLY A 8 7.91 21.36 -3.05
C GLY A 8 8.02 21.10 -1.56
N ASP A 9 8.02 22.17 -0.77
CA ASP A 9 8.16 22.11 0.69
C ASP A 9 6.99 21.40 1.36
N PHE A 10 7.19 21.00 2.61
CA PHE A 10 6.12 20.48 3.46
C PHE A 10 4.98 21.51 3.56
N ASN A 11 3.73 21.06 3.57
CA ASN A 11 2.52 21.90 3.59
C ASN A 11 2.30 22.81 2.35
N ASN A 12 2.87 22.48 1.20
CA ASN A 12 2.53 23.16 -0.04
C ASN A 12 1.08 22.89 -0.51
N HIS A 13 0.61 23.65 -1.50
CA HIS A 13 -0.73 23.52 -2.06
C HIS A 13 -0.88 22.43 -3.14
N LYS A 14 0.18 21.66 -3.48
CA LYS A 14 0.14 20.66 -4.55
C LYS A 14 -0.84 19.53 -4.26
N LYS A 15 -0.93 19.11 -3.00
CA LYS A 15 -1.92 18.11 -2.58
C LYS A 15 -3.34 18.56 -2.92
N ARG A 16 -3.70 19.80 -2.57
CA ARG A 16 -5.04 20.35 -2.86
C ARG A 16 -5.25 20.49 -4.36
N GLN A 17 -4.27 20.97 -5.12
CA GLN A 17 -4.36 21.04 -6.59
C GLN A 17 -4.64 19.68 -7.25
N LEU A 18 -4.02 18.60 -6.77
CA LEU A 18 -4.27 17.25 -7.28
C LEU A 18 -5.66 16.74 -6.92
N ILE A 19 -6.14 17.04 -5.71
CA ILE A 19 -7.49 16.71 -5.26
C ILE A 19 -8.53 17.46 -6.10
N ASP A 20 -8.35 18.77 -6.30
CA ASP A 20 -9.28 19.61 -7.06
C ASP A 20 -9.36 19.15 -8.52
N PHE A 21 -8.22 18.83 -9.13
CA PHE A 21 -8.17 18.23 -10.47
C PHE A 21 -8.94 16.90 -10.53
N SER A 22 -8.80 16.06 -9.50
CA SER A 22 -9.50 14.77 -9.45
C SER A 22 -11.02 14.98 -9.30
N LEU A 23 -11.45 15.91 -8.46
CA LEU A 23 -12.85 16.29 -8.28
C LEU A 23 -13.47 16.81 -9.59
N GLU A 24 -12.77 17.70 -10.31
CA GLU A 24 -13.21 18.21 -11.60
C GLU A 24 -13.44 17.08 -12.60
N LYS A 25 -12.47 16.16 -12.71
CA LYS A 25 -12.59 15.00 -13.59
C LYS A 25 -13.74 14.06 -13.21
N LEU A 26 -13.95 13.83 -11.92
CA LEU A 26 -15.05 13.01 -11.44
C LEU A 26 -16.41 13.67 -11.71
N ARG A 27 -16.54 14.99 -11.55
CA ARG A 27 -17.77 15.75 -11.91
C ARG A 27 -18.09 15.65 -13.39
N GLU A 28 -17.07 15.60 -14.25
CA GLU A 28 -17.24 15.39 -15.69
C GLU A 28 -17.54 13.94 -16.09
N GLY A 29 -17.63 13.01 -15.12
CA GLY A 29 -17.81 11.58 -15.39
C GLY A 29 -16.56 10.90 -15.99
N LYS A 30 -15.38 11.53 -15.88
CA LYS A 30 -14.10 11.05 -16.44
C LYS A 30 -13.21 10.39 -15.39
N GLY A 31 -13.82 9.69 -14.44
CA GLY A 31 -13.10 8.96 -13.38
C GLY A 31 -12.15 7.89 -13.92
N ASP A 32 -12.45 7.35 -15.10
CA ASP A 32 -11.67 6.30 -15.76
C ASP A 32 -10.43 6.81 -16.51
N GLU A 33 -10.24 8.13 -16.60
CA GLU A 33 -9.05 8.72 -17.23
C GLU A 33 -7.81 8.72 -16.33
N PHE A 34 -7.96 8.43 -15.03
CA PHE A 34 -6.86 8.49 -14.07
C PHE A 34 -6.96 7.46 -12.95
N TYR A 35 -5.78 7.14 -12.40
CA TYR A 35 -5.65 6.33 -11.18
C TYR A 35 -5.04 7.19 -10.08
N TYR A 36 -5.65 7.14 -8.90
CA TYR A 36 -5.13 7.82 -7.72
C TYR A 36 -4.53 6.77 -6.77
N ILE A 37 -3.19 6.69 -6.77
CA ILE A 37 -2.44 5.70 -5.99
C ILE A 37 -2.06 6.29 -4.63
N LEU A 38 -2.48 5.62 -3.56
CA LEU A 38 -2.24 5.99 -2.17
C LEU A 38 -1.29 5.01 -1.48
N PRO A 39 -0.54 5.46 -0.47
CA PRO A 39 0.46 4.61 0.17
C PRO A 39 -0.14 3.58 1.15
N ASN A 40 -1.41 3.71 1.56
CA ASN A 40 -2.07 2.74 2.42
C ASN A 40 -3.60 2.78 2.32
N GLY A 41 -4.25 1.71 2.80
CA GLY A 41 -5.70 1.56 2.78
C GLY A 41 -6.48 2.52 3.69
N GLU A 42 -5.87 3.04 4.77
CA GLU A 42 -6.52 4.06 5.62
C GLU A 42 -6.78 5.34 4.82
N LEU A 43 -5.78 5.77 4.04
CA LEU A 43 -5.93 6.93 3.17
C LEU A 43 -6.97 6.67 2.07
N ILE A 44 -7.04 5.46 1.51
CA ILE A 44 -8.10 5.12 0.54
C ILE A 44 -9.46 5.38 1.17
N ARG A 45 -9.71 4.86 2.38
CA ARG A 45 -10.99 5.04 3.07
C ARG A 45 -11.29 6.51 3.34
N HIS A 46 -10.30 7.27 3.78
CA HIS A 46 -10.43 8.70 4.05
C HIS A 46 -10.78 9.49 2.78
N TYR A 47 -10.01 9.33 1.69
CA TYR A 47 -10.27 10.07 0.45
C TYR A 47 -11.53 9.61 -0.27
N ARG A 48 -11.86 8.32 -0.23
CA ARG A 48 -13.10 7.82 -0.81
C ARG A 48 -14.31 8.49 -0.15
N ARG A 49 -14.31 8.60 1.19
CA ARG A 49 -15.36 9.33 1.91
C ARG A 49 -15.40 10.79 1.52
N PHE A 50 -14.24 11.46 1.54
CA PHE A 50 -14.13 12.85 1.12
C PHE A 50 -14.70 13.12 -0.28
N PHE A 51 -14.37 12.27 -1.27
CA PHE A 51 -14.90 12.42 -2.63
C PHE A 51 -16.40 12.16 -2.72
N ILE A 52 -16.93 11.20 -1.96
CA ILE A 52 -18.38 10.94 -1.89
C ILE A 52 -19.11 12.16 -1.32
N ASP A 53 -18.60 12.71 -0.21
CA ASP A 53 -19.19 13.86 0.46
C ASP A 53 -19.20 15.11 -0.46
N GLU A 54 -18.19 15.28 -1.30
CA GLU A 54 -18.05 16.43 -2.22
C GLU A 54 -18.80 16.29 -3.55
N LEU A 55 -19.19 15.07 -3.94
CA LEU A 55 -19.77 14.79 -5.26
C LEU A 55 -21.22 14.32 -5.21
N GLU A 56 -21.74 13.98 -4.03
CA GLU A 56 -23.08 13.42 -3.74
C GLU A 56 -23.42 12.10 -4.47
N TYR A 57 -22.79 11.82 -5.61
CA TYR A 57 -22.87 10.61 -6.42
C TYR A 57 -21.55 10.40 -7.16
N SER A 58 -20.79 9.36 -6.82
CA SER A 58 -19.63 8.95 -7.62
C SER A 58 -19.48 7.43 -7.62
N PHE A 59 -19.86 6.79 -8.72
CA PHE A 59 -19.74 5.34 -8.88
C PHE A 59 -18.37 4.88 -9.44
N HIS A 60 -17.50 5.81 -9.84
CA HIS A 60 -16.24 5.49 -10.52
C HIS A 60 -15.03 6.26 -9.96
N ILE A 61 -14.73 6.10 -8.66
CA ILE A 61 -13.49 6.63 -8.09
C ILE A 61 -12.40 5.54 -8.13
N ASN A 62 -11.44 5.70 -9.05
CA ASN A 62 -10.29 4.80 -9.23
C ASN A 62 -9.17 5.07 -8.20
N LEU A 63 -9.45 4.78 -6.92
CA LEU A 63 -8.51 4.83 -5.80
C LEU A 63 -7.89 3.45 -5.52
N PHE A 64 -6.57 3.38 -5.54
CA PHE A 64 -5.81 2.14 -5.33
C PHE A 64 -4.62 2.35 -4.39
N THR A 65 -4.15 1.29 -3.75
CA THR A 65 -2.81 1.21 -3.17
C THR A 65 -1.85 0.51 -4.11
N PHE A 66 -0.56 0.58 -3.81
CA PHE A 66 0.41 -0.32 -4.46
C PHE A 66 0.08 -1.78 -4.22
N ASP A 67 -0.40 -2.14 -3.02
CA ASP A 67 -0.79 -3.52 -2.71
C ASP A 67 -1.95 -3.99 -3.59
N ASP A 68 -2.94 -3.13 -3.87
CA ASP A 68 -4.05 -3.44 -4.77
C ASP A 68 -3.56 -3.69 -6.21
N ILE A 69 -2.61 -2.88 -6.69
CA ILE A 69 -2.01 -3.05 -8.02
C ILE A 69 -1.24 -4.37 -8.09
N VAL A 70 -0.42 -4.66 -7.08
CA VAL A 70 0.36 -5.91 -7.00
C VAL A 70 -0.58 -7.11 -6.98
N LYS A 71 -1.64 -7.05 -6.16
CA LYS A 71 -2.64 -8.11 -6.08
C LYS A 71 -3.28 -8.36 -7.43
N HIS A 72 -3.68 -7.31 -8.16
CA HIS A 72 -4.31 -7.44 -9.46
C HIS A 72 -3.36 -8.06 -10.52
N ILE A 73 -2.08 -7.69 -10.50
CA ILE A 73 -1.06 -8.29 -11.38
C ILE A 73 -0.85 -9.79 -11.07
N LEU A 74 -1.00 -10.17 -9.80
CA LEU A 74 -0.79 -11.53 -9.31
C LEU A 74 -2.09 -12.36 -9.22
N GLU A 75 -3.23 -11.89 -9.75
CA GLU A 75 -4.51 -12.61 -9.66
C GLU A 75 -4.47 -14.03 -10.25
N ASP A 76 -3.63 -14.26 -11.27
CA ASP A 76 -3.38 -15.57 -11.88
C ASP A 76 -2.10 -16.25 -11.38
N ASP A 77 -1.42 -15.67 -10.38
CA ASP A 77 -0.23 -16.23 -9.76
C ASP A 77 -0.63 -17.02 -8.49
N PHE A 78 -0.55 -18.34 -8.59
CA PHE A 78 -0.85 -19.26 -7.49
C PHE A 78 0.34 -19.46 -6.54
N THR A 79 1.39 -18.64 -6.64
CA THR A 79 2.54 -18.71 -5.73
C THR A 79 2.05 -18.57 -4.28
N PRO A 80 2.34 -19.54 -3.40
CA PRO A 80 1.89 -19.49 -2.01
C PRO A 80 2.42 -18.24 -1.31
N ILE A 81 1.51 -17.42 -0.79
CA ILE A 81 1.87 -16.26 0.03
C ILE A 81 2.29 -16.78 1.41
N ILE A 82 3.53 -16.45 1.81
CA ILE A 82 4.01 -16.74 3.16
C ILE A 82 3.46 -15.65 4.10
N ASP A 83 2.48 -16.01 4.90
CA ASP A 83 1.94 -15.11 5.92
C ASP A 83 2.95 -14.87 7.06
N ASN A 84 2.71 -13.84 7.87
CA ASN A 84 3.60 -13.50 8.98
C ASN A 84 3.77 -14.64 10.00
N PRO A 85 2.72 -15.38 10.40
CA PRO A 85 2.88 -16.57 11.23
C PRO A 85 3.82 -17.62 10.63
N THR A 86 3.64 -17.99 9.36
CA THR A 86 4.49 -18.96 8.68
C THR A 86 5.92 -18.44 8.54
N LYS A 87 6.08 -17.16 8.21
CA LYS A 87 7.39 -16.50 8.17
C LYS A 87 8.10 -16.60 9.51
N ASN A 88 7.40 -16.35 10.62
CA ASN A 88 7.99 -16.45 11.96
C ASN A 88 8.37 -17.89 12.31
N LEU A 89 7.57 -18.88 11.91
CA LEU A 89 7.92 -20.30 12.07
C LEU A 89 9.17 -20.68 11.27
N ILE A 90 9.26 -20.25 10.01
CA ILE A 90 10.45 -20.48 9.17
C ILE A 90 11.68 -19.82 9.81
N LEU A 91 11.57 -18.56 10.22
CA LEU A 91 12.66 -17.83 10.86
C LEU A 91 13.12 -18.52 12.15
N ARG A 92 12.17 -18.97 12.97
CA ARG A 92 12.48 -19.72 14.20
C ARG A 92 13.26 -21.00 13.89
N GLY A 93 12.80 -21.81 12.95
CA GLY A 93 13.49 -23.05 12.58
C GLY A 93 14.88 -22.80 11.98
N VAL A 94 15.06 -21.71 11.22
CA VAL A 94 16.37 -21.30 10.72
C VAL A 94 17.30 -20.89 11.88
N CYS A 95 16.79 -20.11 12.83
CA CYS A 95 17.55 -19.69 14.00
C CYS A 95 17.96 -20.87 14.90
N GLU A 96 17.04 -21.79 15.20
CA GLU A 96 17.31 -23.00 16.01
C GLU A 96 18.45 -23.82 15.40
N ARG A 97 18.38 -24.12 14.10
CA ARG A 97 19.45 -24.85 13.39
C ARG A 97 20.79 -24.11 13.41
N LEU A 98 20.80 -22.78 13.22
CA LEU A 98 22.05 -22.01 13.24
C LEU A 98 22.69 -21.95 14.65
N ILE A 99 21.88 -22.01 15.71
CA ILE A 99 22.34 -22.14 17.09
C ILE A 99 22.97 -23.52 17.30
N GLU A 100 22.29 -24.59 16.87
CA GLU A 100 22.80 -25.96 16.96
C GLU A 100 24.13 -26.14 16.20
N GLU A 101 24.25 -25.51 15.02
CA GLU A 101 25.49 -25.51 14.22
C GLU A 101 26.61 -24.61 14.79
N GLY A 102 26.35 -23.87 15.88
CA GLY A 102 27.31 -22.93 16.47
C GLY A 102 27.61 -21.71 15.58
N ARG A 103 26.75 -21.44 14.59
CA ARG A 103 26.94 -20.38 13.58
C ARG A 103 26.22 -19.08 13.92
N LEU A 104 25.38 -19.08 14.96
CA LEU A 104 24.71 -17.90 15.49
C LEU A 104 25.33 -17.50 16.84
N VAL A 105 26.46 -16.78 16.79
CA VAL A 105 27.29 -16.49 17.99
C VAL A 105 26.88 -15.19 18.72
N TYR A 106 26.16 -14.28 18.06
CA TYR A 106 26.06 -12.88 18.51
C TYR A 106 24.71 -12.44 19.08
N TYR A 107 23.64 -13.20 18.84
CA TYR A 107 22.32 -12.82 19.33
C TYR A 107 21.95 -13.66 20.55
N LYS A 108 21.69 -12.97 21.67
CA LYS A 108 21.08 -13.59 22.86
C LYS A 108 19.80 -14.32 22.46
N ASP A 109 19.61 -15.48 23.09
CA ASP A 109 18.51 -16.43 22.91
C ASP A 109 17.15 -15.74 22.63
N PHE A 110 16.71 -15.79 21.36
CA PHE A 110 15.46 -15.20 20.89
C PHE A 110 14.23 -16.07 21.20
N THR A 111 14.41 -17.25 21.81
CA THR A 111 13.32 -18.16 22.17
C THR A 111 12.32 -17.58 23.17
N GLN A 112 12.65 -16.42 23.78
CA GLN A 112 11.84 -15.70 24.76
C GLN A 112 11.12 -14.46 24.19
N MET A 113 11.23 -14.15 22.89
CA MET A 113 10.53 -12.98 22.33
C MET A 113 9.01 -13.25 22.23
N PRO A 114 8.15 -12.42 22.86
CA PRO A 114 6.70 -12.54 22.70
C PRO A 114 6.30 -12.17 21.27
N GLY A 115 5.51 -13.07 20.65
CA GLY A 115 4.91 -12.89 19.33
C GLY A 115 3.58 -12.14 19.37
#